data_AF-W1YM74-F1
#
_entry.id   AF-W1YM74-F1
#
_cell.length_a   1.000
_cell.length_b   1.000
_cell.length_c   1.000
_cell.angle_alpha   90.00
_cell.angle_beta   90.00
_cell.angle_gamma   90.00
#
_symmetry.space_group_name_H-M   'P 1'
#
loop_
_entity.id
_entity.type
_entity.pdbx_description
1 polymer ?
#
loop_
_entity_poly.entity_id
_entity_poly.type
_entity_poly.pdbx_seq_one_letter_code
_entity_poly.pdbx_strand_id
1 'polypeptide(L)'
;RAAQAAGVAALALHGRTARQHYAGKADWSAIARLKEACRIPVLGNGDTWTGSHALEMMRQTGCDGVVVGRGCQGRPWLFADIVHAPVRQYP
;
A
#
# COMPACT_ATOMS: atom_id res chain seq x y z
N ARG A 1 -13.15 12.02 -1.05
CA ARG A 1 -14.62 11.79 -0.93
C ARG A 1 -15.32 11.56 -2.27
N ALA A 2 -14.99 12.27 -3.36
CA ALA A 2 -15.62 12.09 -4.68
C ALA A 2 -15.69 10.63 -5.16
N ALA A 3 -14.58 9.87 -5.06
CA ALA A 3 -14.55 8.47 -5.47
C ALA A 3 -15.52 7.57 -4.68
N GLN A 4 -15.63 7.75 -3.36
CA GLN A 4 -16.63 7.03 -2.56
C GLN A 4 -18.06 7.36 -2.97
N ALA A 5 -18.34 8.64 -3.25
CA ALA A 5 -19.66 9.06 -3.71
C ALA A 5 -20.00 8.49 -5.10
N ALA A 6 -18.99 8.20 -5.92
CA ALA A 6 -19.14 7.51 -7.19
C ALA A 6 -19.34 5.99 -7.06
N GLY A 7 -19.36 5.43 -5.83
CA GLY A 7 -19.65 4.02 -5.59
C GLY A 7 -18.49 3.06 -5.88
N VAL A 8 -17.25 3.53 -5.86
CA VAL A 8 -16.09 2.63 -6.05
C VAL A 8 -15.97 1.62 -4.90
N ALA A 9 -15.58 0.39 -5.24
CA ALA A 9 -15.43 -0.69 -4.26
C ALA A 9 -14.20 -0.53 -3.35
N ALA A 10 -13.14 0.11 -3.85
CA ALA A 10 -11.89 0.33 -3.12
C ALA A 10 -11.10 1.51 -3.72
N LEU A 11 -10.12 2.00 -2.97
CA LEU A 11 -9.13 2.98 -3.43
C LEU A 11 -7.73 2.40 -3.37
N ALA A 12 -6.90 2.65 -4.37
CA ALA A 12 -5.46 2.43 -4.30
C ALA A 12 -4.75 3.78 -4.39
N LEU A 13 -3.78 4.02 -3.52
CA LEU A 13 -2.99 5.25 -3.54
C LEU A 13 -1.50 4.93 -3.67
N HIS A 14 -0.90 5.35 -4.78
CA HIS A 14 0.55 5.46 -4.87
C HIS A 14 1.01 6.63 -4.00
N GLY A 15 1.92 6.41 -3.06
CA GLY A 15 2.51 7.45 -2.20
C GLY A 15 3.42 8.45 -2.93
N ARG A 16 3.22 8.70 -4.22
CA ARG A 16 3.94 9.71 -5.01
C ARG A 16 2.94 10.49 -5.82
N THR A 17 3.21 11.77 -5.99
CA THR A 17 2.51 12.61 -6.95
C THR A 17 2.92 12.24 -8.38
N ALA A 18 2.06 12.57 -9.35
CA ALA A 18 2.38 12.34 -10.76
C ALA A 18 3.71 12.99 -11.18
N ARG A 19 4.02 14.20 -10.67
CA ARG A 19 5.25 14.94 -10.98
C ARG A 19 6.52 14.25 -10.47
N GLN A 20 6.43 13.50 -9.38
CA GLN A 20 7.57 12.79 -8.83
C GLN A 20 7.95 11.56 -9.68
N HIS A 21 7.03 11.06 -10.50
CA HIS A 21 7.19 9.79 -11.22
C HIS A 21 7.71 8.69 -10.27
N TYR A 22 8.95 8.25 -10.47
CA TYR A 22 9.62 7.23 -9.64
C TYR A 22 10.74 7.79 -8.74
N ALA A 23 10.93 9.11 -8.73
CA ALA A 23 11.96 9.76 -7.93
C ALA A 23 11.57 9.82 -6.44
N GLY A 24 12.59 9.94 -5.58
CA GLY A 24 12.42 10.02 -4.14
C GLY A 24 11.81 8.76 -3.52
N LYS A 25 11.36 8.87 -2.26
CA LYS A 25 10.64 7.81 -1.54
C LYS A 25 9.14 8.07 -1.58
N ALA A 26 8.35 7.00 -1.63
CA ALA A 26 6.90 7.12 -1.47
C ALA A 26 6.57 7.64 -0.05
N ASP A 27 5.73 8.68 0.02
CA ASP A 27 5.18 9.21 1.26
C ASP A 27 3.98 8.38 1.68
N TRP A 28 4.22 7.44 2.61
CA TRP A 28 3.17 6.58 3.16
C TRP A 28 2.22 7.32 4.12
N SER A 29 2.59 8.49 4.64
CA SER A 29 1.69 9.29 5.49
C SER A 29 0.44 9.76 4.71
N ALA A 30 0.56 9.94 3.39
CA ALA A 30 -0.57 10.23 2.52
C ALA A 30 -1.57 9.06 2.45
N ILE A 31 -1.08 7.82 2.50
CA ILE A 31 -1.91 6.61 2.53
C ILE A 31 -2.64 6.52 3.88
N ALA A 32 -1.93 6.79 4.98
CA ALA A 32 -2.53 6.82 6.33
C ALA A 32 -3.68 7.82 6.42
N ARG A 33 -3.44 9.07 5.97
CA ARG A 33 -4.47 10.12 5.92
C ARG A 33 -5.66 9.74 5.03
N LEU A 34 -5.41 9.04 3.91
CA LEU A 34 -6.49 8.54 3.07
C LEU A 34 -7.30 7.46 3.77
N LYS A 35 -6.64 6.51 4.45
CA LYS A 35 -7.28 5.44 5.21
C LYS A 35 -8.18 6.00 6.32
N GLU A 36 -7.69 6.96 7.10
CA GLU A 36 -8.46 7.64 8.15
C GLU A 36 -9.71 8.34 7.60
N ALA A 37 -9.63 8.89 6.39
CA ALA A 37 -10.71 9.64 5.77
C ALA A 37 -11.74 8.77 5.02
N CYS A 38 -11.46 7.48 4.80
CA CYS A 38 -12.27 6.60 3.96
C CYS A 38 -12.99 5.50 4.76
N ARG A 39 -14.19 5.13 4.29
CA ARG A 39 -14.96 3.99 4.84
C ARG A 39 -14.84 2.71 4.01
N ILE A 40 -14.41 2.84 2.76
CA ILE A 40 -14.15 1.72 1.85
C ILE A 40 -12.69 1.27 1.98
N PRO A 41 -12.34 0.05 1.55
CA PRO A 41 -10.96 -0.43 1.54
C PRO A 41 -10.00 0.53 0.85
N VAL A 42 -8.84 0.74 1.47
CA VAL A 42 -7.72 1.52 0.94
C VAL A 42 -6.51 0.61 0.81
N LEU A 43 -5.94 0.54 -0.38
CA LEU A 43 -4.74 -0.21 -0.70
C LEU A 43 -3.54 0.74 -0.84
N GLY A 44 -2.48 0.48 -0.08
CA GLY A 44 -1.24 1.25 -0.16
C GLY A 44 -0.37 0.84 -1.34
N ASN A 45 0.31 1.78 -1.98
CA ASN A 45 1.22 1.50 -3.09
C ASN A 45 2.48 2.37 -3.05
N GLY A 46 3.61 1.75 -3.37
CA GLY A 46 4.90 2.42 -3.53
C GLY A 46 5.98 1.84 -2.61
N ASP A 47 7.13 1.51 -3.19
CA ASP A 47 8.35 1.07 -2.51
C ASP A 47 8.24 -0.24 -1.68
N THR A 48 7.28 -1.09 -2.03
CA THR A 48 7.15 -2.47 -1.53
C THR A 48 8.08 -3.41 -2.31
N TRP A 49 9.20 -3.78 -1.71
CA TRP A 49 10.22 -4.63 -2.33
C TRP A 49 10.32 -6.00 -1.68
N THR A 50 9.90 -6.15 -0.42
CA THR A 50 9.99 -7.39 0.36
C THR A 50 8.68 -7.65 1.10
N GLY A 51 8.49 -8.87 1.61
CA GLY A 51 7.38 -9.19 2.52
C GLY A 51 7.31 -8.24 3.72
N SER A 52 8.45 -7.93 4.33
CA SER A 52 8.53 -6.98 5.45
C SER A 52 8.13 -5.55 5.08
N HIS A 53 8.41 -5.09 3.85
CA HIS A 53 7.95 -3.76 3.42
C HIS A 53 6.42 -3.71 3.31
N ALA A 54 5.77 -4.80 2.88
CA ALA A 54 4.31 -4.87 2.81
C ALA A 54 3.70 -4.79 4.21
N LEU A 55 4.21 -5.59 5.15
CA LEU A 55 3.78 -5.57 6.55
C LEU A 55 4.00 -4.19 7.18
N GLU A 56 5.15 -3.57 6.93
CA GLU A 56 5.47 -2.24 7.47
C GLU A 56 4.54 -1.16 6.91
N MET A 57 4.22 -1.20 5.60
CA MET A 57 3.25 -0.29 5.01
C MET A 57 1.87 -0.42 5.67
N MET A 58 1.38 -1.66 5.81
CA MET A 58 0.10 -1.91 6.48
C MET A 58 0.12 -1.44 7.93
N ARG A 59 1.21 -1.71 8.65
CA ARG A 59 1.39 -1.30 10.06
C ARG A 59 1.42 0.22 10.22
N GLN A 60 2.16 0.94 9.37
CA GLN A 60 2.30 2.40 9.48
C GLN A 60 1.04 3.16 9.03
N THR A 61 0.31 2.61 8.06
CA THR A 61 -0.78 3.35 7.39
C THR A 61 -2.18 2.86 7.75
N GLY A 62 -2.29 1.67 8.32
CA GLY A 62 -3.57 0.99 8.52
C GLY A 62 -4.28 0.59 7.23
N CYS A 63 -3.60 0.63 6.06
CA CYS A 63 -4.21 0.25 4.79
C CYS A 63 -4.61 -1.24 4.79
N ASP A 64 -5.69 -1.57 4.09
CA ASP A 64 -6.31 -2.90 4.09
C ASP A 64 -5.53 -3.93 3.24
N GLY A 65 -4.57 -3.46 2.47
CA GLY A 65 -3.68 -4.29 1.67
C GLY A 65 -2.67 -3.45 0.90
N VAL A 66 -1.79 -4.13 0.17
CA VAL A 66 -0.73 -3.49 -0.63
C VAL A 66 -0.87 -3.82 -2.11
N VAL A 67 -0.60 -2.84 -2.96
CA VAL A 67 -0.46 -3.04 -4.41
C VAL A 67 1.04 -3.07 -4.74
N VAL A 68 1.49 -4.13 -5.39
CA VAL A 68 2.90 -4.32 -5.76
C VAL A 68 3.05 -4.16 -7.27
N GLY A 69 3.95 -3.26 -7.68
CA GLY A 69 4.33 -3.05 -9.08
C GLY A 69 5.74 -3.56 -9.34
N ARG A 70 6.72 -2.65 -9.45
CA ARG A 70 8.11 -2.97 -9.80
C ARG A 70 8.77 -4.04 -8.90
N GLY A 71 8.39 -4.13 -7.63
CA GLY A 71 8.96 -5.10 -6.69
C GLY A 71 8.81 -6.57 -7.10
N CYS A 72 7.79 -6.91 -7.90
CA CYS A 72 7.57 -8.28 -8.37
C CYS A 72 8.10 -8.55 -9.79
N GLN A 73 8.64 -7.54 -10.49
CA GLN A 73 9.22 -7.73 -11.82
C GLN A 73 10.50 -8.57 -11.73
N GLY A 74 10.55 -9.70 -12.46
CA GLY A 74 11.62 -10.69 -12.32
C GLY A 74 11.61 -11.46 -11.00
N ARG A 75 10.64 -11.19 -10.12
CA ARG A 75 10.50 -11.81 -8.80
C ARG A 75 9.02 -12.00 -8.40
N PRO A 76 8.22 -12.75 -9.18
CA PRO A 76 6.79 -12.92 -8.92
C PRO A 76 6.50 -13.64 -7.59
N TRP A 77 7.42 -14.46 -7.07
CA TRP A 77 7.29 -15.10 -5.76
C TRP A 77 7.30 -14.12 -4.58
N LEU A 78 7.56 -12.83 -4.79
CA LEU A 78 7.38 -11.80 -3.77
C LEU A 78 5.96 -11.83 -3.16
N PHE A 79 4.94 -12.21 -3.93
CA PHE A 79 3.59 -12.35 -3.37
C PHE A 79 3.51 -13.49 -2.34
N ALA A 80 4.19 -14.61 -2.58
CA ALA A 80 4.30 -15.69 -1.60
C ALA A 80 5.09 -15.23 -0.38
N ASP A 81 6.19 -14.49 -0.58
CA ASP A 81 6.97 -13.91 0.52
C ASP A 81 6.13 -12.95 1.39
N ILE A 82 5.23 -12.17 0.79
CA ILE A 82 4.30 -11.28 1.51
C ILE A 82 3.29 -12.10 2.31
N VAL A 83 2.70 -13.14 1.72
CA VAL A 83 1.71 -14.01 2.40
C VAL A 83 2.34 -14.79 3.54
N HIS A 84 3.59 -15.24 3.39
CA HIS A 84 4.33 -15.99 4.41
C HIS A 84 5.13 -15.09 5.36
N ALA A 85 5.13 -13.78 5.15
CA ALA A 85 5.84 -12.86 6.03
C ALA A 85 5.27 -13.02 7.45
N PRO A 86 6.12 -13.24 8.47
CA PRO A 86 5.65 -13.44 9.82
C PRO A 86 4.93 -12.17 10.28
N VAL A 87 3.62 -12.24 10.35
CA VAL A 87 2.82 -11.27 11.09
C VAL A 87 3.20 -11.51 12.54
N ARG A 88 4.10 -10.69 13.10
CA ARG A 88 4.20 -10.65 14.56
C ARG A 88 2.80 -10.26 15.02
N GLN A 89 2.05 -11.25 15.53
CA GLN A 89 0.83 -11.02 16.28
C GLN A 89 1.21 -9.99 17.35
N TYR A 90 0.67 -8.79 17.23
CA TYR A 90 0.78 -7.82 18.30
C TYR A 90 -0.12 -8.30 19.45
N PRO A 91 0.27 -8.04 20.72
CA PRO A 91 -0.69 -8.10 21.81
C PRO A 91 -1.86 -7.15 21.58
#